data_AF-A0A6G3MK21-F1
#
_entry.id   AF-A0A6G3MK21-F1
#
_cell.length_a   1.000
_cell.length_b   1.000
_cell.length_c   1.000
_cell.angle_alpha   90.00
_cell.angle_beta   90.00
_cell.angle_gamma   90.00
#
_symmetry.space_group_name_H-M   'P 1'
#
loop_
_entity.id
_entity.type
_entity.pdbx_description
1 polymer ?
#
loop_
_entity_poly.entity_id
_entity_poly.type
_entity_poly.pdbx_seq_one_letter_code
_entity_poly.pdbx_strand_id
1 'polypeptide(L)'
;YKFNPDRTKSPNNIQGPVSWAKTWDLSFIAEQVSHHPPISAFYAECPEAKVSCNAYIYTKSRFLGLSIGVQNIGKGVVSLHQYDEDYEFNFPSGYARSIISVPWFELGGKCYLKCEKTRYHAQIEFTCKSLFNTKKHKIHISLLYVR
;
A
#
# COMPACT_ATOMS: atom_id res chain seq x y z
N TYR A 1 -27.08 18.41 6.73
CA TYR A 1 -27.40 17.11 6.11
C TYR A 1 -27.63 16.10 7.22
N LYS A 2 -28.86 15.65 7.46
CA LYS A 2 -29.18 14.68 8.54
C LYS A 2 -29.12 13.27 7.97
N PHE A 3 -28.27 12.43 8.54
CA PHE A 3 -28.17 11.00 8.24
C PHE A 3 -29.48 10.30 8.66
N ASN A 4 -30.07 9.53 7.76
CA ASN A 4 -31.27 8.73 8.04
C ASN A 4 -30.88 7.24 8.08
N PRO A 5 -30.92 6.58 9.26
CA PRO A 5 -30.47 5.21 9.45
C PRO A 5 -31.44 4.14 8.90
N ASP A 6 -32.65 4.50 8.46
CA ASP A 6 -33.69 3.52 8.10
C ASP A 6 -33.65 3.02 6.65
N ARG A 7 -32.61 3.35 5.86
CA ARG A 7 -32.48 2.90 4.46
C ARG A 7 -31.61 1.65 4.23
N THR A 8 -31.09 1.00 5.26
CA THR A 8 -30.12 -0.11 5.10
C THR A 8 -30.63 -1.50 5.47
N LYS A 9 -31.91 -1.68 5.81
CA LYS A 9 -32.43 -3.03 6.08
C LYS A 9 -32.86 -3.74 4.79
N SER A 10 -31.90 -4.21 3.99
CA SER A 10 -32.13 -5.42 3.18
C SER A 10 -31.88 -6.64 4.10
N PRO A 11 -32.75 -7.66 4.15
CA PRO A 11 -32.66 -8.69 5.19
C PRO A 11 -31.53 -9.71 5.01
N ASN A 12 -30.74 -9.67 3.91
CA ASN A 12 -29.71 -10.65 3.62
C ASN A 12 -28.59 -10.01 2.78
N ASN A 13 -27.48 -9.59 3.41
CA ASN A 13 -26.10 -9.50 2.90
C ASN A 13 -25.31 -8.44 3.68
N ILE A 14 -25.03 -8.71 4.96
CA ILE A 14 -23.92 -8.03 5.65
C ILE A 14 -22.64 -8.70 5.14
N GLN A 15 -22.16 -8.28 3.98
CA GLN A 15 -20.93 -8.78 3.40
C GLN A 15 -19.86 -7.71 3.66
N GLY A 16 -19.08 -7.88 4.73
CA GLY A 16 -17.89 -7.05 5.00
C GLY A 16 -17.88 -6.28 6.32
N PRO A 17 -16.77 -5.58 6.63
CA PRO A 17 -16.53 -4.98 7.94
C PRO A 17 -17.34 -3.69 8.17
N VAL A 18 -17.93 -3.11 7.12
CA VAL A 18 -18.71 -1.88 7.18
C VAL A 18 -20.16 -2.20 6.83
N SER A 19 -21.01 -2.27 7.85
CA SER A 19 -22.41 -2.73 7.74
C SER A 19 -23.30 -1.89 6.80
N TRP A 20 -22.92 -0.65 6.50
CA TRP A 20 -23.65 0.24 5.59
C TRP A 20 -23.01 0.34 4.20
N ALA A 21 -21.89 -0.34 3.95
CA ALA A 21 -21.27 -0.40 2.63
C ALA A 21 -22.07 -1.35 1.73
N LYS A 22 -22.17 -1.00 0.45
CA LYS A 22 -22.77 -1.87 -0.58
C LYS A 22 -21.75 -2.90 -1.03
N THR A 23 -22.20 -3.98 -1.69
CA THR A 23 -21.32 -5.10 -2.09
C THR A 23 -20.19 -4.71 -3.04
N TRP A 24 -20.42 -3.72 -3.91
CA TRP A 24 -19.41 -3.15 -4.82
C TRP A 24 -18.56 -2.04 -4.20
N ASP A 25 -18.89 -1.56 -3.00
CA ASP A 25 -18.10 -0.51 -2.36
C ASP A 25 -16.77 -1.12 -1.87
N LEU A 26 -15.68 -0.37 -2.05
CA LEU A 26 -14.43 -0.65 -1.36
C LEU A 26 -14.52 -0.10 0.06
N SER A 27 -14.66 -0.97 1.04
CA SER A 27 -14.57 -0.60 2.45
C SER A 27 -13.11 -0.49 2.85
N PHE A 28 -12.72 0.62 3.51
CA PHE A 28 -11.37 0.83 4.03
C PHE A 28 -11.43 1.22 5.50
N ILE A 29 -10.64 0.54 6.33
CA ILE A 29 -10.51 0.81 7.76
C ILE A 29 -9.02 0.91 8.08
N ALA A 30 -8.64 1.90 8.87
CA ALA A 30 -7.28 2.05 9.35
C ALA A 30 -7.26 2.43 10.83
N GLU A 31 -6.23 1.97 11.53
CA GLU A 31 -6.01 2.24 12.94
C GLU A 31 -4.53 2.51 13.19
N GLN A 32 -4.24 3.48 14.05
CA GLN A 32 -2.92 3.64 14.61
C GLN A 32 -2.76 2.67 15.78
N VAL A 33 -2.07 1.56 15.54
CA VAL A 33 -1.99 0.42 16.47
C VAL A 33 -0.76 0.46 17.39
N SER A 34 0.17 1.38 17.15
CA SER A 34 1.33 1.59 18.03
C SER A 34 1.84 3.03 17.97
N HIS A 35 2.43 3.48 19.08
CA HIS A 35 3.08 4.79 19.21
C HIS A 35 4.61 4.71 19.07
N HIS A 36 5.21 3.61 19.53
CA HIS A 36 6.67 3.41 19.54
C HIS A 36 7.03 1.99 19.07
N PRO A 37 7.30 1.78 17.76
CA PRO A 37 7.27 2.77 16.67
C PRO A 37 5.83 3.15 16.25
N PRO A 38 5.62 4.27 15.53
CA PRO A 38 4.30 4.70 15.10
C PRO A 38 3.76 3.83 13.95
N ILE A 39 3.06 2.74 14.27
CA ILE A 39 2.54 1.78 13.30
C ILE A 39 1.08 2.10 13.00
N SER A 40 0.75 2.21 11.71
CA SER A 40 -0.62 2.21 11.21
C SER A 40 -0.91 0.87 10.55
N ALA A 41 -1.99 0.21 10.97
CA ALA A 41 -2.55 -0.96 10.29
C ALA A 41 -3.77 -0.54 9.48
N PHE A 42 -4.00 -1.20 8.35
CA PHE A 42 -5.17 -0.95 7.52
C PHE A 42 -5.67 -2.21 6.82
N TYR A 43 -6.98 -2.25 6.64
CA TYR A 43 -7.72 -3.27 5.93
C TYR A 43 -8.57 -2.62 4.85
N ALA A 44 -8.64 -3.25 3.68
CA ALA A 44 -9.57 -2.87 2.64
C ALA A 44 -10.20 -4.11 2.01
N GLU A 45 -11.47 -4.05 1.62
CA GLU A 45 -12.09 -5.13 0.85
C GLU A 45 -13.21 -4.64 -0.04
N CYS A 46 -13.38 -5.34 -1.16
CA CYS A 46 -14.54 -5.24 -2.03
C CYS A 46 -15.13 -6.66 -2.17
N PRO A 47 -16.21 -6.97 -1.43
CA PRO A 47 -16.75 -8.33 -1.38
C PRO A 47 -17.18 -8.85 -2.75
N GLU A 48 -17.82 -8.02 -3.57
CA GLU A 48 -18.28 -8.41 -4.89
C GLU A 48 -17.11 -8.69 -5.85
N ALA A 49 -16.04 -7.89 -5.78
CA ALA A 49 -14.82 -8.13 -6.54
C ALA A 49 -14.02 -9.34 -6.01
N LYS A 50 -14.36 -9.87 -4.83
CA LYS A 50 -13.63 -10.96 -4.15
C LYS A 50 -12.15 -10.61 -3.97
N VAL A 51 -11.88 -9.36 -3.59
CA VAL A 51 -10.53 -8.86 -3.30
C VAL A 51 -10.50 -8.23 -1.90
N SER A 52 -9.47 -8.56 -1.13
CA SER A 52 -9.15 -7.86 0.12
C SER A 52 -7.67 -7.52 0.21
N CYS A 53 -7.34 -6.60 1.09
CA CYS A 53 -5.99 -6.13 1.35
C CYS A 53 -5.80 -5.89 2.85
N ASN A 54 -4.79 -6.53 3.44
CA ASN A 54 -4.37 -6.30 4.81
C ASN A 54 -2.95 -5.75 4.80
N ALA A 55 -2.66 -4.69 5.54
CA ALA A 55 -1.30 -4.18 5.61
C ALA A 55 -1.02 -3.42 6.90
N TYR A 56 0.26 -3.27 7.19
CA TYR A 56 0.74 -2.34 8.19
C TYR A 56 1.96 -1.60 7.68
N ILE A 57 2.15 -0.38 8.16
CA ILE A 57 3.26 0.48 7.78
C ILE A 57 3.65 1.37 8.95
N TYR A 58 4.95 1.60 9.09
CA TYR A 58 5.51 2.66 9.90
C TYR A 58 6.69 3.28 9.17
N THR A 59 7.03 4.51 9.54
CA THR A 59 8.10 5.25 8.87
C THR A 59 9.32 5.42 9.76
N LYS A 60 10.51 5.28 9.17
CA LYS A 60 11.76 5.73 9.77
C LYS A 60 12.32 6.88 8.94
N SER A 61 12.29 8.07 9.50
CA SER A 61 12.79 9.28 8.84
C SER A 61 14.27 9.51 9.15
N ARG A 62 15.01 10.00 8.15
CA ARG A 62 16.42 10.38 8.25
C ARG A 62 16.63 11.74 7.58
N PHE A 63 17.38 12.61 8.25
CA PHE A 63 17.85 13.85 7.64
C PHE A 63 19.09 13.55 6.78
N LEU A 64 19.09 14.03 5.54
CA LEU A 64 20.10 13.76 4.51
C LEU A 64 20.65 15.07 3.93
N GLY A 65 20.97 16.03 4.81
CA GLY A 65 21.38 17.38 4.42
C GLY A 65 20.20 18.18 3.88
N LEU A 66 20.21 18.50 2.58
CA LEU A 66 19.10 19.24 1.94
C LEU A 66 17.90 18.34 1.58
N SER A 67 17.75 17.21 2.26
CA SER A 67 16.74 16.20 1.96
C SER A 67 16.30 15.46 3.23
N ILE A 68 15.10 14.90 3.19
CA ILE A 68 14.57 13.99 4.20
C ILE A 68 14.27 12.66 3.50
N GLY A 69 14.90 11.59 3.97
CA GLY A 69 14.56 10.22 3.57
C GLY A 69 13.52 9.65 4.52
N VAL A 70 12.48 9.02 3.98
CA VAL A 70 11.40 8.36 4.72
C VAL A 70 11.39 6.91 4.28
N GLN A 71 11.93 6.04 5.13
CA GLN A 71 11.85 4.61 4.90
C GLN A 71 10.49 4.11 5.34
N ASN A 72 9.70 3.64 4.38
CA ASN A 72 8.42 2.98 4.64
C ASN A 72 8.69 1.52 4.98
N ILE A 73 8.49 1.14 6.24
CA ILE A 73 8.71 -0.22 6.73
C ILE A 73 7.37 -0.85 7.04
N GLY A 74 7.13 -2.00 6.45
CA GLY A 74 5.85 -2.67 6.53
C GLY A 74 5.68 -3.61 5.37
N LYS A 75 4.56 -4.32 5.39
CA LYS A 75 4.13 -5.17 4.29
C LYS A 75 2.61 -5.18 4.22
N GLY A 76 2.11 -5.52 3.04
CA GLY A 76 0.72 -5.81 2.82
C GLY A 76 0.55 -7.14 2.10
N VAL A 77 -0.67 -7.66 2.15
CA VAL A 77 -1.11 -8.82 1.39
C VAL A 77 -2.39 -8.42 0.67
N VAL A 78 -2.41 -8.54 -0.66
CA VAL A 78 -3.64 -8.50 -1.45
C VAL A 78 -4.08 -9.95 -1.69
N SER A 79 -5.29 -10.29 -1.28
CA SER A 79 -5.89 -11.60 -1.48
C SER A 79 -6.88 -11.55 -2.64
N LEU A 80 -6.68 -12.42 -3.64
CA LEU A 80 -7.61 -12.65 -4.73
C LEU A 80 -8.42 -13.91 -4.42
N HIS A 81 -9.56 -13.77 -3.75
CA HIS A 81 -10.31 -14.90 -3.19
C HIS A 81 -10.87 -15.84 -4.27
N GLN A 82 -11.11 -15.34 -5.49
CA GLN A 82 -11.54 -16.18 -6.60
C GLN A 82 -10.50 -17.24 -7.00
N TYR A 83 -9.21 -16.92 -6.83
CA TYR A 83 -8.10 -17.80 -7.19
C TYR A 83 -7.46 -18.47 -5.97
N ASP A 84 -7.89 -18.07 -4.76
CA ASP A 84 -7.26 -18.46 -3.51
C ASP A 84 -5.75 -18.14 -3.57
N GLU A 85 -5.43 -16.89 -3.93
CA GLU A 85 -4.07 -16.40 -4.11
C GLU A 85 -3.80 -15.19 -3.22
N ASP A 86 -2.68 -15.23 -2.48
CA ASP A 86 -2.21 -14.13 -1.66
C ASP A 86 -0.93 -13.54 -2.26
N TYR A 87 -0.94 -12.22 -2.45
CA TYR A 87 0.18 -11.46 -2.98
C TYR A 87 0.77 -10.55 -1.90
N GLU A 88 1.91 -10.95 -1.34
CA GLU A 88 2.67 -10.15 -0.37
C GLU A 88 3.48 -9.07 -1.08
N PHE A 89 3.42 -7.84 -0.56
CA PHE A 89 4.19 -6.70 -1.07
C PHE A 89 4.74 -5.84 0.06
N ASN A 90 5.77 -5.05 -0.25
CA ASN A 90 6.28 -3.99 0.62
C ASN A 90 6.16 -2.62 -0.06
N PHE A 91 6.63 -1.57 0.62
CA PHE A 91 6.44 -0.19 0.19
C PHE A 91 7.75 0.47 -0.28
N PRO A 92 7.70 1.36 -1.29
CA PRO A 92 8.86 2.15 -1.66
C PRO A 92 9.17 3.17 -0.56
N SER A 93 10.44 3.55 -0.43
CA SER A 93 10.82 4.68 0.41
C SER A 93 10.51 6.00 -0.29
N GLY A 94 10.25 7.05 0.47
CA GLY A 94 10.01 8.39 -0.03
C GLY A 94 11.18 9.32 0.29
N TYR A 95 11.46 10.27 -0.59
CA TYR A 95 12.50 11.28 -0.37
C TYR A 95 11.94 12.66 -0.67
N ALA A 96 11.87 13.51 0.36
CA ALA A 96 11.65 14.94 0.17
C ALA A 96 13.00 15.61 -0.09
N ARG A 97 13.11 16.28 -1.23
CA ARG A 97 14.32 16.94 -1.71
C ARG A 97 14.17 18.44 -1.66
N SER A 98 15.28 19.17 -1.65
CA SER A 98 15.30 20.64 -1.74
C SER A 98 14.48 21.33 -0.64
N ILE A 99 14.58 20.85 0.60
CA ILE A 99 13.74 21.29 1.74
C ILE A 99 13.91 22.77 2.14
N ILE A 100 14.97 23.44 1.68
CA ILE A 100 15.25 24.87 1.95
C ILE A 100 14.84 25.75 0.75
N SER A 101 14.50 25.16 -0.40
CA SER A 101 14.09 25.89 -1.60
C SER A 101 12.71 25.43 -2.08
N VAL A 102 12.59 24.92 -3.30
CA VAL A 102 11.34 24.38 -3.83
C VAL A 102 11.32 22.88 -3.56
N PRO A 103 10.58 22.41 -2.53
CA PRO A 103 10.57 21.00 -2.18
C PRO A 103 9.93 20.18 -3.29
N TRP A 104 10.50 18.99 -3.53
CA TRP A 104 9.91 18.01 -4.42
C TRP A 104 10.12 16.60 -3.87
N PHE A 105 9.27 15.66 -4.31
CA PHE A 105 9.27 14.30 -3.80
C PHE A 105 9.73 13.31 -4.85
N GLU A 106 10.42 12.25 -4.44
CA GLU A 106 10.66 11.08 -5.27
C GLU A 106 10.55 9.77 -4.46
N LEU A 107 10.13 8.72 -5.16
CA LEU A 107 10.18 7.35 -4.64
C LEU A 107 11.54 6.74 -4.91
N GLY A 108 11.97 5.89 -3.98
CA GLY A 108 13.22 5.17 -4.07
C GLY A 108 13.17 3.80 -3.43
N GLY A 109 14.11 2.96 -3.84
CA GLY A 109 14.30 1.63 -3.26
C GLY A 109 13.58 0.52 -4.01
N LYS A 110 13.73 -0.70 -3.49
CA LYS A 110 13.23 -1.92 -4.09
C LYS A 110 11.95 -2.37 -3.40
N CYS A 111 10.93 -2.63 -4.20
CA CYS A 111 9.70 -3.26 -3.80
C CYS A 111 9.58 -4.64 -4.43
N TYR A 112 8.74 -5.48 -3.85
CA TYR A 112 8.37 -6.76 -4.43
C TYR A 112 6.85 -6.95 -4.36
N LEU A 113 6.36 -7.84 -5.21
CA LEU A 113 5.03 -8.43 -5.16
C LEU A 113 5.22 -9.93 -5.42
N LYS A 114 4.85 -10.80 -4.48
CA LYS A 114 5.07 -12.24 -4.61
C LYS A 114 3.85 -13.04 -4.17
N CYS A 115 3.59 -14.15 -4.86
CA CYS A 115 2.59 -15.13 -4.49
C CYS A 115 3.25 -16.50 -4.32
N GLU A 116 3.13 -17.08 -3.12
CA GLU A 116 3.74 -18.38 -2.82
C GLU A 116 3.09 -19.53 -3.60
N LYS A 117 1.77 -19.46 -3.82
CA LYS A 117 0.99 -20.50 -4.51
C LYS A 117 1.37 -20.61 -5.99
N THR A 118 1.41 -19.48 -6.70
CA THR A 118 1.71 -19.45 -8.15
C THR A 118 3.19 -19.29 -8.46
N ARG A 119 4.01 -19.00 -7.44
CA ARG A 119 5.42 -18.63 -7.57
C ARG A 119 5.66 -17.37 -8.42
N TYR A 120 4.61 -16.57 -8.66
CA TYR A 120 4.76 -15.30 -9.34
C TYR A 120 5.50 -14.34 -8.44
N HIS A 121 6.54 -13.70 -8.99
CA HIS A 121 7.32 -12.72 -8.27
C HIS A 121 7.67 -11.57 -9.20
N ALA A 122 7.35 -10.35 -8.78
CA ALA A 122 7.78 -9.13 -9.44
C ALA A 122 8.70 -8.34 -8.51
N GLN A 123 9.85 -7.91 -9.01
CA GLN A 123 10.70 -6.94 -8.35
C GLN A 123 10.55 -5.58 -9.03
N ILE A 124 10.34 -4.53 -8.25
CA ILE A 124 10.13 -3.17 -8.73
C ILE A 124 11.21 -2.29 -8.10
N GLU A 125 11.99 -1.58 -8.91
CA GLU A 125 13.03 -0.67 -8.44
C GLU A 125 12.70 0.76 -8.82
N PHE A 126 12.44 1.59 -7.80
CA PHE A 126 12.29 3.02 -7.93
C PHE A 126 13.69 3.65 -7.85
N THR A 127 14.16 4.20 -8.96
CA THR A 127 15.49 4.80 -9.05
C THR A 127 15.40 6.30 -8.82
N CYS A 128 16.00 6.77 -7.73
CA CYS A 128 16.13 8.20 -7.46
C CYS A 128 17.07 8.89 -8.46
N LYS A 129 16.90 10.21 -8.58
CA LYS A 129 17.87 11.05 -9.29
C LYS A 129 19.23 10.95 -8.60
N SER A 130 20.29 10.80 -9.39
CA SER A 130 21.68 10.83 -8.93
C SER A 130 22.52 11.73 -9.84
N LEU A 131 23.80 11.92 -9.49
CA LEU A 131 24.73 12.68 -10.34
C LEU A 131 24.87 12.06 -11.75
N PHE A 132 24.71 10.74 -11.86
CA PHE A 132 24.80 9.99 -13.11
C PHE A 132 23.44 9.70 -13.77
N ASN A 133 22.33 9.92 -13.05
CA ASN A 133 20.98 9.69 -13.55
C ASN A 133 20.13 10.95 -13.33
N THR A 134 19.93 11.72 -14.39
CA THR A 134 19.19 12.99 -14.36
C THR A 134 17.68 12.82 -14.48
N LYS A 135 17.19 11.65 -14.91
CA LYS A 135 15.76 11.38 -15.11
C LYS A 135 15.08 11.11 -13.76
N LYS A 136 13.99 11.82 -13.50
CA LYS A 136 13.15 11.62 -12.30
C LYS A 136 12.20 10.44 -12.50
N HIS A 137 11.82 9.80 -11.38
CA HIS A 137 10.76 8.78 -11.34
C HIS A 137 10.97 7.58 -12.27
N LYS A 138 12.23 7.17 -12.46
CA LYS A 138 12.54 5.97 -13.25
C LYS A 138 12.13 4.74 -12.44
N ILE A 139 11.34 3.87 -13.07
CA ILE A 139 10.90 2.59 -12.51
C ILE A 139 11.46 1.49 -13.41
N HIS A 140 12.09 0.48 -12.80
CA HIS A 140 12.46 -0.76 -13.45
C HIS A 140 11.65 -1.90 -12.84
N ILE A 141 11.12 -2.80 -13.68
CA ILE A 141 10.32 -3.94 -13.24
C ILE A 141 10.93 -5.20 -13.83
N SER A 142 11.17 -6.20 -12.98
CA SER A 142 11.60 -7.53 -13.38
C SER A 142 10.53 -8.52 -12.96
N LEU A 143 9.93 -9.21 -13.93
CA LEU A 143 9.00 -10.31 -13.69
C LEU A 143 9.80 -11.62 -13.64
N LEU A 144 9.72 -12.30 -12.50
CA LEU A 144 10.33 -13.59 -12.24
C LEU A 144 9.19 -14.61 -12.16
N TYR A 145 9.04 -15.37 -13.24
CA TYR A 145 8.22 -16.57 -13.24
C TYR A 145 9.13 -17.74 -12.86
N VAL A 146 8.89 -18.36 -11.72
CA VAL A 146 9.58 -19.61 -11.36
C VAL A 146 8.65 -20.77 -11.73
N ARG A 147 9.00 -21.48 -12.82
CA ARG A 147 8.38 -22.77 -13.18
C ARG A 147 8.82 -23.86 -12.23
#